data_AF-A0A2S3Z6Z6-F1
#
_entry.id   AF-A0A2S3Z6Z6-F1
#
_cell.length_a   1.000
_cell.length_b   1.000
_cell.length_c   1.000
_cell.angle_alpha   90.00
_cell.angle_beta   90.00
_cell.angle_gamma   90.00
#
_symmetry.space_group_name_H-M   'P 1'
#
loop_
_entity.id
_entity.type
_entity.pdbx_description
1 polymer ?
#
loop_
_entity_poly.entity_id
_entity_poly.type
_entity_poly.pdbx_seq_one_letter_code
_entity_poly.pdbx_strand_id
1 'polypeptide(L)'
;MDAYEITLLVVAGLLTVVFAWQLRPGAVIRPDALRDTARRAGLAITPEVEPVLIARIRSRTRGVLVGTLIALLVSTASLIALPESPDGGIWSGLMLIVLTGLGGAVGLCVAEFRSAFVSLGDRPRVARAPTPRRADYLSTVDLWCGPVAMGVSGVALAGVAALILVDPDDALSDASIPSLWWPGFVLWIISLASAGVGRILSTRLVGRGQPAGNDMELAWSDALRSWTLRALVQTPALGALCSVVVVLTSVSSAVTPSSGTGIAISVAFSIVPLVMGSVGVALLSMGSRRPPHYLTRLWPDVAAELRRGTHGVAAPVESGRP
;
A
#
# COMPACT_ATOMS: atom_id res chain seq x y z
N MET A 1 12.69 -28.21 13.83
CA MET A 1 12.01 -26.91 13.83
C MET A 1 13.09 -25.91 14.13
N ASP A 2 13.55 -25.25 13.08
CA ASP A 2 14.82 -24.53 13.11
C ASP A 2 14.62 -23.12 13.67
N ALA A 3 15.70 -22.45 14.09
CA ALA A 3 15.63 -21.15 14.75
C ALA A 3 14.89 -20.09 13.91
N TYR A 4 14.99 -20.22 12.58
CA TYR A 4 14.24 -19.44 11.60
C TYR A 4 12.72 -19.65 11.71
N GLU A 5 12.27 -20.90 11.69
CA GLU A 5 10.84 -21.25 11.79
C GLU A 5 10.25 -20.78 13.13
N ILE A 6 11.00 -20.95 14.22
CA ILE A 6 10.62 -20.46 15.55
C ILE A 6 10.44 -18.94 15.52
N THR A 7 11.40 -18.21 14.96
CA THR A 7 11.34 -16.73 14.89
C THR A 7 10.15 -16.26 14.06
N LEU A 8 9.92 -16.90 12.91
CA LEU A 8 8.82 -16.60 12.02
C LEU A 8 7.45 -16.86 12.68
N LEU A 9 7.31 -17.97 13.40
CA LEU A 9 6.11 -18.29 14.17
C LEU A 9 5.88 -17.32 15.35
N VAL A 10 6.94 -16.93 16.07
CA VAL A 10 6.84 -15.96 17.17
C VAL A 10 6.38 -14.60 16.67
N VAL A 11 7.00 -14.10 15.59
CA VAL A 11 6.63 -12.81 14.97
C VAL A 11 5.21 -12.87 14.43
N ALA A 12 4.86 -13.91 13.67
CA ALA A 12 3.51 -14.08 13.13
C ALA A 12 2.45 -14.22 14.24
N GLY A 13 2.76 -14.96 15.30
CA GLY A 13 1.91 -15.12 16.48
C GLY A 13 1.67 -13.79 17.20
N LEU A 14 2.73 -13.02 17.44
CA LEU A 14 2.64 -11.71 18.08
C LEU A 14 1.82 -10.73 17.23
N LEU A 15 2.07 -10.66 15.93
CA LEU A 15 1.28 -9.83 15.00
C LEU A 15 -0.19 -10.27 14.95
N THR A 16 -0.45 -11.58 14.94
CA THR A 16 -1.82 -12.13 14.98
C THR A 16 -2.54 -11.70 16.24
N VAL A 17 -1.90 -11.77 17.41
CA VAL A 17 -2.47 -11.31 18.68
C VAL A 17 -2.74 -9.82 18.67
N VAL A 18 -1.80 -9.00 18.17
CA VAL A 18 -1.97 -7.54 18.05
C VAL A 18 -3.15 -7.20 17.13
N PHE A 19 -3.24 -7.82 15.95
CA PHE A 19 -4.33 -7.58 15.01
C PHE A 19 -5.67 -8.09 15.54
N ALA A 20 -5.71 -9.25 16.19
CA ALA A 20 -6.92 -9.78 16.83
C ALA A 20 -7.40 -8.87 17.97
N TRP A 21 -6.47 -8.29 18.74
CA TRP A 21 -6.80 -7.31 19.77
C TRP A 21 -7.43 -6.04 19.17
N GLN A 22 -6.92 -5.55 18.04
CA GLN A 22 -7.48 -4.38 17.34
C GLN A 22 -8.86 -4.63 16.74
N LEU A 23 -9.23 -5.89 16.48
CA LEU A 23 -10.56 -6.27 15.98
C LEU A 23 -11.66 -6.23 17.04
N ARG A 24 -11.33 -6.01 18.32
CA ARG A 24 -12.31 -6.05 19.42
C ARG A 24 -13.48 -5.08 19.21
N PRO A 25 -14.75 -5.50 19.46
CA PRO A 25 -15.95 -4.70 19.20
C PRO A 25 -15.99 -3.34 19.90
N GLY A 26 -15.33 -3.22 21.05
CA GLY A 26 -15.28 -2.01 21.88
C GLY A 26 -14.06 -1.10 21.63
N ALA A 27 -13.27 -1.34 20.58
CA ALA A 27 -12.18 -0.42 20.22
C ALA A 27 -12.77 0.95 19.82
N VAL A 28 -12.71 1.90 20.75
CA VAL A 28 -13.18 3.27 20.54
C VAL A 28 -12.31 3.92 19.47
N ILE A 29 -12.92 4.48 18.42
CA ILE A 29 -12.19 5.32 17.48
C ILE A 29 -11.77 6.56 18.26
N ARG A 30 -10.45 6.73 18.45
CA ARG A 30 -9.93 7.91 19.15
C ARG A 30 -10.38 9.18 18.40
N PRO A 31 -10.80 10.24 19.11
CA PRO A 31 -11.19 11.50 18.46
C PRO A 31 -10.06 12.08 17.61
N ASP A 32 -8.80 11.83 17.97
CA ASP A 32 -7.64 12.23 17.18
C ASP A 32 -7.56 11.51 15.84
N ALA A 33 -8.00 10.25 15.75
CA ALA A 33 -8.03 9.51 14.48
C ALA A 33 -9.06 10.10 13.52
N LEU A 34 -10.19 10.60 14.01
CA LEU A 34 -11.19 11.30 13.20
C LEU A 34 -10.65 12.64 12.71
N ARG A 35 -10.01 13.42 13.58
CA ARG A 35 -9.36 14.69 13.22
C ARG A 35 -8.24 14.47 12.18
N ASP A 36 -7.43 13.44 12.33
CA ASP A 36 -6.40 13.07 11.34
C ASP A 36 -7.01 12.68 10.01
N THR A 37 -8.11 11.93 10.04
CA THR A 37 -8.83 11.52 8.84
C THR A 37 -9.41 12.75 8.12
N ALA A 38 -10.02 13.68 8.86
CA ALA A 38 -10.52 14.96 8.35
C ALA A 38 -9.39 15.80 7.73
N ARG A 39 -8.26 15.94 8.44
CA ARG A 39 -7.07 16.65 7.95
C ARG A 39 -6.52 16.03 6.67
N ARG A 40 -6.40 14.71 6.60
CA ARG A 40 -5.92 13.98 5.41
C ARG A 40 -6.90 14.06 4.25
N ALA A 41 -8.20 14.03 4.53
CA ALA A 41 -9.23 14.16 3.52
C ALA A 41 -9.38 15.61 3.02
N GLY A 42 -9.04 16.61 3.84
CA GLY A 42 -9.34 18.02 3.57
C GLY A 42 -10.84 18.34 3.72
N LEU A 43 -11.57 17.58 4.53
CA LEU A 43 -13.02 17.71 4.65
C LEU A 43 -13.42 17.99 6.10
N ALA A 44 -14.44 18.82 6.29
CA ALA A 44 -15.05 19.04 7.58
C ALA A 44 -15.86 17.80 8.00
N ILE A 45 -15.94 17.55 9.31
CA ILE A 45 -16.83 16.55 9.89
C ILE A 45 -18.05 17.32 10.39
N THR A 46 -19.20 17.15 9.71
CA THR A 46 -20.48 17.67 10.19
C THR A 46 -21.15 16.62 11.09
N PRO A 47 -22.02 17.02 12.04
CA PRO A 47 -22.64 16.09 12.98
C PRO A 47 -23.53 15.04 12.28
N GLU A 48 -24.04 15.34 11.09
CA GLU A 48 -24.83 14.40 10.28
C GLU A 48 -23.96 13.29 9.67
N VAL A 49 -22.72 13.61 9.29
CA VAL A 49 -21.81 12.69 8.59
C VAL A 49 -20.94 11.89 9.56
N GLU A 50 -20.67 12.43 10.75
CA GLU A 50 -19.84 11.78 11.77
C GLU A 50 -20.24 10.31 12.07
N PRO A 51 -21.50 9.95 12.36
CA PRO A 51 -21.86 8.57 12.67
C PRO A 51 -21.69 7.63 11.46
N VAL A 52 -22.00 8.11 10.26
CA VAL A 52 -21.83 7.34 9.01
C VAL A 52 -20.34 7.11 8.74
N LEU A 53 -19.52 8.13 8.94
CA LEU A 53 -18.08 8.09 8.76
C LEU A 53 -17.42 7.14 9.76
N ILE A 54 -17.79 7.20 11.05
CA ILE A 54 -17.31 6.28 12.10
C ILE A 54 -17.60 4.83 11.72
N ALA A 55 -18.83 4.53 11.27
CA ALA A 55 -19.22 3.19 10.85
C ALA A 55 -18.40 2.72 9.64
N ARG A 56 -18.19 3.59 8.64
CA ARG A 56 -17.40 3.27 7.45
C ARG A 56 -15.92 3.07 7.79
N ILE A 57 -15.30 3.96 8.56
CA ILE A 57 -13.92 3.80 9.03
C ILE A 57 -13.76 2.48 9.76
N ARG A 58 -14.65 2.15 10.70
CA ARG A 58 -14.62 0.87 11.42
C ARG A 58 -14.71 -0.33 10.47
N SER A 59 -15.61 -0.29 9.49
CA SER A 59 -15.76 -1.37 8.50
C SER A 59 -14.51 -1.54 7.65
N ARG A 60 -13.85 -0.43 7.27
CA ARG A 60 -12.60 -0.43 6.49
C ARG A 60 -11.42 -0.91 7.31
N THR A 61 -11.27 -0.45 8.54
CA THR A 61 -10.24 -0.91 9.48
C THR A 61 -10.38 -2.41 9.71
N ARG A 62 -11.59 -2.91 9.94
CA ARG A 62 -11.84 -4.36 10.02
C ARG A 62 -11.50 -5.09 8.73
N GLY A 63 -11.88 -4.54 7.58
CA GLY A 63 -11.52 -5.08 6.27
C GLY A 63 -10.01 -5.22 6.08
N VAL A 64 -9.25 -4.16 6.35
CA VAL A 64 -7.78 -4.17 6.35
C VAL A 64 -7.25 -5.24 7.29
N LEU A 65 -7.64 -5.20 8.56
CA LEU A 65 -7.13 -6.11 9.58
C LEU A 65 -7.39 -7.57 9.24
N VAL A 66 -8.62 -7.91 8.81
CA VAL A 66 -8.96 -9.28 8.40
C VAL A 66 -8.17 -9.69 7.17
N GLY A 67 -8.06 -8.82 6.16
CA GLY A 67 -7.28 -9.09 4.95
C GLY A 67 -5.79 -9.30 5.24
N THR A 68 -5.20 -8.44 6.07
CA THR A 68 -3.82 -8.53 6.55
C THR A 68 -3.62 -9.81 7.37
N LEU A 69 -4.56 -10.18 8.24
CA LEU A 69 -4.47 -11.39 9.06
C LEU A 69 -4.51 -12.67 8.22
N ILE A 70 -5.45 -12.76 7.28
CA ILE A 70 -5.54 -13.91 6.35
C ILE A 70 -4.23 -14.01 5.54
N ALA A 71 -3.77 -12.89 4.99
CA ALA A 71 -2.50 -12.88 4.26
C ALA A 71 -1.32 -13.25 5.14
N LEU A 72 -1.25 -12.78 6.39
CA LEU A 72 -0.19 -13.13 7.34
C LEU A 72 -0.16 -14.64 7.56
N LEU A 73 -1.30 -15.26 7.88
CA LEU A 73 -1.38 -16.70 8.13
C LEU A 73 -0.99 -17.52 6.90
N VAL A 74 -1.54 -17.19 5.72
CA VAL A 74 -1.24 -17.89 4.46
C VAL A 74 0.24 -17.74 4.09
N SER A 75 0.80 -16.54 4.24
CA SER A 75 2.21 -16.27 3.94
C SER A 75 3.13 -17.03 4.89
N THR A 76 2.82 -17.00 6.19
CA THR A 76 3.58 -17.70 7.23
C THR A 76 3.58 -19.20 6.96
N ALA A 77 2.41 -19.79 6.69
CA ALA A 77 2.31 -21.22 6.37
C ALA A 77 3.07 -21.59 5.08
N SER A 78 3.01 -20.73 4.05
CA SER A 78 3.72 -20.95 2.79
C SER A 78 5.25 -20.86 2.98
N LEU A 79 5.72 -19.94 3.82
CA LEU A 79 7.16 -19.76 4.10
C LEU A 79 7.75 -20.88 4.96
N ILE A 80 6.96 -21.50 5.83
CA ILE A 80 7.38 -22.69 6.60
C ILE A 80 7.52 -23.91 5.67
N ALA A 81 6.70 -24.00 4.62
CA ALA A 81 6.79 -25.09 3.66
C ALA A 81 7.97 -24.98 2.68
N LEU A 82 8.70 -23.85 2.70
CA LEU A 82 9.85 -23.60 1.84
C LEU A 82 11.15 -23.87 2.60
N PRO A 83 12.19 -24.42 1.94
CA PRO A 83 13.50 -24.60 2.55
C PRO A 83 14.09 -23.25 3.00
N GLU A 84 14.93 -23.30 4.04
CA GLU A 84 15.58 -22.10 4.59
C GLU A 84 16.32 -21.31 3.50
N SER A 85 16.11 -19.99 3.49
CA SER A 85 16.79 -19.11 2.55
C SER A 85 18.23 -18.83 3.03
N PRO A 86 19.23 -18.84 2.15
CA PRO A 86 20.62 -18.52 2.49
C PRO A 86 20.82 -17.09 3.01
N ASP A 87 19.85 -16.19 2.81
CA ASP A 87 19.96 -14.74 3.09
C ASP A 87 19.56 -14.34 4.52
N GLY A 88 19.58 -15.27 5.48
CA GLY A 88 19.30 -14.97 6.90
C GLY A 88 17.89 -14.45 7.20
N GLY A 89 16.91 -14.70 6.32
CA GLY A 89 15.49 -14.36 6.52
C GLY A 89 15.03 -12.99 6.01
N ILE A 90 15.90 -12.23 5.31
CA ILE A 90 15.51 -10.95 4.70
C ILE A 90 14.42 -11.15 3.65
N TRP A 91 14.58 -12.18 2.80
CA TRP A 91 13.61 -12.58 1.79
C TRP A 91 12.21 -12.77 2.39
N SER A 92 12.10 -13.62 3.40
CA SER A 92 10.82 -13.96 4.02
C SER A 92 10.20 -12.79 4.76
N GLY A 93 11.00 -11.94 5.40
CA GLY A 93 10.54 -10.68 6.00
C GLY A 93 9.89 -9.75 4.97
N LEU A 94 10.55 -9.52 3.83
CA LEU A 94 10.00 -8.68 2.75
C LEU A 94 8.78 -9.32 2.08
N MET A 95 8.80 -10.65 1.89
CA MET A 95 7.66 -11.43 1.41
C MET A 95 6.43 -11.24 2.30
N LEU A 96 6.62 -11.36 3.62
CA LEU A 96 5.57 -11.12 4.60
C LEU A 96 5.03 -9.70 4.51
N ILE A 97 5.89 -8.67 4.45
CA ILE A 97 5.46 -7.27 4.34
C ILE A 97 4.61 -7.04 3.08
N VAL A 98 5.05 -7.57 1.94
CA VAL A 98 4.35 -7.37 0.66
C VAL A 98 3.02 -8.12 0.65
N LEU A 99 3.00 -9.40 1.04
CA LEU A 99 1.77 -10.19 1.05
C LEU A 99 0.75 -9.66 2.06
N THR A 100 1.17 -9.26 3.26
CA THR A 100 0.28 -8.67 4.26
C THR A 100 -0.26 -7.31 3.83
N GLY A 101 0.56 -6.49 3.15
CA GLY A 101 0.13 -5.26 2.50
C GLY A 101 -0.91 -5.50 1.41
N LEU A 102 -0.70 -6.52 0.57
CA LEU A 102 -1.64 -6.91 -0.49
C LEU A 102 -2.96 -7.41 0.12
N GLY A 103 -2.89 -8.24 1.15
CA GLY A 103 -4.05 -8.68 1.93
C GLY A 103 -4.86 -7.50 2.48
N GLY A 104 -4.19 -6.51 3.07
CA GLY A 104 -4.83 -5.30 3.57
C GLY A 104 -5.50 -4.48 2.45
N ALA A 105 -4.86 -4.34 1.28
CA ALA A 105 -5.43 -3.65 0.13
C ALA A 105 -6.68 -4.36 -0.44
N VAL A 106 -6.64 -5.70 -0.52
CA VAL A 106 -7.82 -6.51 -0.88
C VAL A 106 -8.92 -6.35 0.15
N GLY A 107 -8.58 -6.38 1.44
CA GLY A 107 -9.51 -6.14 2.56
C GLY A 107 -10.21 -4.78 2.48
N LEU A 108 -9.48 -3.71 2.14
CA LEU A 108 -10.05 -2.39 1.84
C LEU A 108 -11.03 -2.44 0.67
N CYS A 109 -10.65 -3.10 -0.41
CA CYS A 109 -11.49 -3.22 -1.59
C CYS A 109 -12.80 -3.97 -1.28
N VAL A 110 -12.74 -5.05 -0.50
CA VAL A 110 -13.92 -5.79 -0.05
C VAL A 110 -14.81 -4.92 0.83
N ALA A 111 -14.24 -4.15 1.76
CA ALA A 111 -15.00 -3.23 2.60
C ALA A 111 -15.72 -2.15 1.78
N GLU A 112 -15.05 -1.57 0.77
CA GLU A 112 -15.67 -0.60 -0.14
C GLU A 112 -16.74 -1.23 -1.05
N PHE A 113 -16.56 -2.47 -1.47
CA PHE A 113 -17.62 -3.14 -2.22
C PHE A 113 -18.85 -3.41 -1.36
N ARG A 114 -18.66 -3.80 -0.09
CA ARG A 114 -19.78 -4.00 0.84
C ARG A 114 -20.50 -2.69 1.16
N SER A 115 -19.78 -1.58 1.31
CA SER A 115 -20.38 -0.27 1.59
C SER A 115 -21.27 0.22 0.43
N ALA A 116 -20.95 -0.16 -0.81
CA ALA A 116 -21.77 0.16 -1.98
C ALA A 116 -23.14 -0.55 -1.99
N PHE A 117 -23.34 -1.60 -1.21
CA PHE A 117 -24.62 -2.33 -1.10
C PHE A 117 -25.52 -1.85 0.04
N VAL A 118 -25.10 -0.83 0.80
CA VAL A 118 -25.93 -0.30 1.89
C VAL A 118 -27.11 0.48 1.30
N SER A 119 -28.32 0.00 1.55
CA SER A 119 -29.55 0.70 1.17
C SER A 119 -29.70 1.98 1.98
N LEU A 120 -29.89 3.10 1.29
CA LEU A 120 -30.23 4.39 1.90
C LEU A 120 -31.73 4.53 2.22
N GLY A 121 -32.54 3.50 1.93
CA GLY A 121 -34.01 3.60 2.03
C GLY A 121 -34.56 4.71 1.12
N ASP A 122 -35.59 5.40 1.62
CA ASP A 122 -36.28 6.54 0.98
C ASP A 122 -35.57 7.89 1.18
N ARG A 123 -34.31 7.89 1.63
CA ARG A 123 -33.56 9.15 1.77
C ARG A 123 -33.26 9.76 0.39
N PRO A 124 -33.24 11.11 0.28
CA PRO A 124 -32.82 11.77 -0.94
C PRO A 124 -31.43 11.29 -1.35
N ARG A 125 -31.21 11.08 -2.65
CA ARG A 125 -29.95 10.54 -3.20
C ARG A 125 -29.27 11.62 -4.01
N VAL A 126 -28.01 11.88 -3.67
CA VAL A 126 -27.16 12.78 -4.43
C VAL A 126 -26.21 11.94 -5.28
N ALA A 127 -26.12 12.29 -6.57
CA ALA A 127 -25.22 11.65 -7.51
C ALA A 127 -24.57 12.70 -8.40
N ARG A 128 -23.35 12.42 -8.87
CA ARG A 128 -22.66 13.27 -9.84
C ARG A 128 -23.32 13.15 -11.21
N ALA A 129 -23.45 14.28 -11.89
CA ALA A 129 -23.88 14.31 -13.30
C ALA A 129 -22.86 13.62 -14.23
N PRO A 130 -21.54 13.92 -14.18
CA PRO A 130 -20.55 13.16 -14.94
C PRO A 130 -20.14 11.87 -14.22
N THR A 131 -20.00 10.77 -14.96
CA THR A 131 -19.45 9.51 -14.45
C THR A 131 -17.96 9.67 -14.13
N PRO A 132 -17.53 9.51 -12.86
CA PRO A 132 -16.13 9.64 -12.48
C PRO A 132 -15.25 8.60 -13.17
N ARG A 133 -14.03 8.99 -13.52
CA ARG A 133 -12.99 8.12 -14.06
C ARG A 133 -11.88 7.90 -13.03
N ARG A 134 -11.07 6.87 -13.23
CA ARG A 134 -9.93 6.56 -12.34
C ARG A 134 -8.94 7.74 -12.21
N ALA A 135 -8.76 8.52 -13.27
CA ALA A 135 -7.87 9.69 -13.30
C ALA A 135 -8.38 10.88 -12.47
N ASP A 136 -9.65 10.86 -12.08
CA ASP A 136 -10.23 11.89 -11.21
C ASP A 136 -9.89 11.62 -9.73
N TYR A 137 -9.66 10.36 -9.37
CA TYR A 137 -9.30 9.95 -8.01
C TYR A 137 -7.79 9.89 -7.78
N LEU A 138 -7.02 9.48 -8.79
CA LEU A 138 -5.58 9.24 -8.69
C LEU A 138 -4.80 10.32 -9.43
N SER A 139 -3.74 10.81 -8.80
CA SER A 139 -2.81 11.73 -9.46
C SER A 139 -2.05 11.03 -10.60
N THR A 140 -1.49 11.80 -11.52
CA THR A 140 -0.63 11.26 -12.58
C THR A 140 0.53 10.45 -12.00
N VAL A 141 1.11 10.90 -10.88
CA VAL A 141 2.17 10.18 -10.16
C VAL A 141 1.65 8.83 -9.66
N ASP A 142 0.48 8.79 -9.02
CA ASP A 142 -0.13 7.53 -8.55
C ASP A 142 -0.41 6.57 -9.73
N LEU A 143 -0.87 7.06 -10.87
CA LEU A 143 -1.18 6.24 -12.04
C LEU A 143 0.06 5.62 -12.69
N TRP A 144 1.16 6.36 -12.72
CA TRP A 144 2.42 5.91 -13.32
C TRP A 144 3.34 5.18 -12.33
N CYS A 145 3.17 5.38 -11.02
CA CYS A 145 3.99 4.73 -9.99
C CYS A 145 4.03 3.20 -10.14
N GLY A 146 2.88 2.57 -10.39
CA GLY A 146 2.80 1.11 -10.59
C GLY A 146 3.58 0.65 -11.82
N PRO A 147 3.22 1.08 -13.04
CA PRO A 147 3.93 0.69 -14.26
C PRO A 147 5.43 1.02 -14.25
N VAL A 148 5.82 2.20 -13.74
CA VAL A 148 7.23 2.60 -13.65
C VAL A 148 7.98 1.70 -12.69
N ALA A 149 7.43 1.44 -11.49
CA ALA A 149 8.06 0.53 -10.53
C ALA A 149 8.24 -0.88 -11.10
N MET A 150 7.23 -1.40 -11.82
CA MET A 150 7.29 -2.73 -12.47
C MET A 150 8.31 -2.78 -13.60
N GLY A 151 8.37 -1.73 -14.44
CA GLY A 151 9.31 -1.64 -15.54
C GLY A 151 10.74 -1.53 -15.05
N VAL A 152 11.00 -0.63 -14.10
CA VAL A 152 12.33 -0.45 -13.51
C VAL A 152 12.79 -1.71 -12.78
N SER A 153 11.92 -2.35 -11.99
CA SER A 153 12.27 -3.60 -11.31
C SER A 153 12.48 -4.75 -12.28
N GLY A 154 11.67 -4.88 -13.33
CA GLY A 154 11.85 -5.90 -14.36
C GLY A 154 13.18 -5.75 -15.09
N VAL A 155 13.56 -4.52 -15.46
CA VAL A 155 14.86 -4.21 -16.07
C VAL A 155 16.00 -4.52 -15.10
N ALA A 156 15.87 -4.14 -13.83
CA ALA A 156 16.88 -4.43 -12.81
C ALA A 156 17.06 -5.94 -12.61
N LEU A 157 15.97 -6.71 -12.52
CA LEU A 157 16.00 -8.17 -12.39
C LEU A 157 16.62 -8.85 -13.61
N ALA A 158 16.33 -8.37 -14.82
CA ALA A 158 16.96 -8.86 -16.03
C ALA A 158 18.46 -8.54 -16.08
N GLY A 159 18.85 -7.32 -15.65
CA GLY A 159 20.24 -6.91 -15.53
C GLY A 159 21.02 -7.77 -14.53
N VAL A 160 20.42 -8.06 -13.37
CA VAL A 160 21.05 -8.95 -12.38
C VAL A 160 21.12 -10.39 -12.91
N ALA A 161 20.08 -10.90 -13.58
CA ALA A 161 20.15 -12.22 -14.20
C ALA A 161 21.27 -12.31 -15.24
N ALA A 162 21.45 -11.27 -16.06
CA ALA A 162 22.55 -11.20 -17.02
C ALA A 162 23.93 -11.15 -16.31
N LEU A 163 24.06 -10.39 -15.22
CA LEU A 163 25.29 -10.34 -14.42
C LEU A 163 25.64 -11.72 -13.85
N ILE A 164 24.66 -12.44 -13.30
CA ILE A 164 24.84 -13.79 -12.76
C ILE A 164 25.24 -14.77 -13.87
N LEU A 165 24.66 -14.66 -15.07
CA LEU A 165 24.99 -15.54 -16.20
C LEU A 165 26.38 -15.30 -16.79
N VAL A 166 26.87 -14.05 -16.77
CA VAL A 166 28.20 -13.71 -17.25
C VAL A 166 29.29 -14.11 -16.25
N ASP A 167 28.98 -14.05 -14.96
CA ASP A 167 29.88 -14.33 -13.83
C ASP A 167 31.29 -13.73 -14.00
N PRO A 168 31.40 -12.39 -13.99
CA PRO A 168 32.68 -11.74 -14.22
C PRO A 168 33.70 -12.13 -13.14
N ASP A 169 34.87 -12.57 -13.57
CA ASP A 169 36.00 -12.97 -12.72
C ASP A 169 35.70 -14.13 -11.75
N ASP A 170 34.74 -15.01 -12.09
CA ASP A 170 34.25 -16.11 -11.23
C ASP A 170 33.83 -15.62 -9.82
N ALA A 171 33.33 -14.39 -9.72
CA ALA A 171 33.01 -13.75 -8.45
C ALA A 171 31.83 -14.42 -7.70
N LEU A 172 31.02 -15.21 -8.40
CA LEU A 172 29.83 -15.90 -7.89
C LEU A 172 29.99 -17.43 -7.89
N SER A 173 31.22 -17.95 -7.94
CA SER A 173 31.57 -19.36 -8.21
C SER A 173 30.87 -20.43 -7.35
N ASP A 174 30.39 -20.07 -6.16
CA ASP A 174 29.70 -20.98 -5.23
C ASP A 174 28.16 -20.85 -5.25
N ALA A 175 27.59 -19.95 -6.04
CA ALA A 175 26.18 -19.59 -5.97
C ALA A 175 25.38 -19.99 -7.21
N SER A 176 24.29 -20.73 -7.01
CA SER A 176 23.41 -21.14 -8.10
C SER A 176 22.43 -20.02 -8.51
N ILE A 177 22.19 -19.86 -9.82
CA ILE A 177 21.19 -18.90 -10.35
C ILE A 177 19.82 -19.04 -9.68
N PRO A 178 19.28 -20.27 -9.47
CA PRO A 178 17.99 -20.44 -8.81
C PRO A 178 17.97 -19.93 -7.37
N SER A 179 19.07 -20.03 -6.60
CA SER A 179 19.06 -19.57 -5.21
C SER A 179 19.08 -18.05 -5.09
N LEU A 180 19.78 -17.34 -5.97
CA LEU A 180 19.96 -15.88 -5.87
C LEU A 180 18.83 -15.07 -6.51
N TRP A 181 18.29 -15.56 -7.62
CA TRP A 181 17.38 -14.75 -8.44
C TRP A 181 15.90 -15.12 -8.24
N TRP A 182 15.61 -16.41 -8.00
CA TRP A 182 14.24 -16.92 -7.92
C TRP A 182 13.38 -16.23 -6.85
N PRO A 183 13.86 -15.96 -5.62
CA PRO A 183 13.03 -15.33 -4.61
C PRO A 183 12.51 -13.96 -5.08
N GLY A 184 13.41 -13.06 -5.47
CA GLY A 184 12.97 -11.76 -5.97
C GLY A 184 12.13 -11.86 -7.24
N PHE A 185 12.43 -12.76 -8.17
CA PHE A 185 11.58 -12.99 -9.34
C PHE A 185 10.15 -13.40 -8.96
N VAL A 186 9.97 -14.33 -8.02
CA VAL A 186 8.64 -14.73 -7.52
C VAL A 186 7.89 -13.55 -6.93
N LEU A 187 8.56 -12.72 -6.12
CA LEU A 187 7.95 -11.52 -5.56
C LEU A 187 7.54 -10.51 -6.63
N TRP A 188 8.35 -10.38 -7.68
CA TRP A 188 8.04 -9.54 -8.84
C TRP A 188 6.81 -10.06 -9.58
N ILE A 189 6.70 -11.37 -9.81
CA ILE A 189 5.54 -11.99 -10.46
C ILE A 189 4.27 -11.79 -9.62
N ILE A 190 4.33 -11.97 -8.30
CA ILE A 190 3.20 -11.73 -7.40
C ILE A 190 2.79 -10.26 -7.43
N SER A 191 3.76 -9.35 -7.48
CA SER A 191 3.53 -7.91 -7.59
C SER A 191 2.90 -7.56 -8.93
N LEU A 192 3.35 -8.16 -10.02
CA LEU A 192 2.78 -7.96 -11.36
C LEU A 192 1.35 -8.48 -11.45
N ALA A 193 1.10 -9.70 -10.96
CA ALA A 193 -0.23 -10.30 -10.93
C ALA A 193 -1.19 -9.47 -10.08
N SER A 194 -0.76 -9.02 -8.90
CA SER A 194 -1.56 -8.17 -8.02
C SER A 194 -1.83 -6.78 -8.62
N ALA A 195 -0.91 -6.21 -9.40
CA ALA A 195 -1.15 -4.98 -10.15
C ALA A 195 -2.22 -5.17 -11.24
N GLY A 196 -2.21 -6.32 -11.93
CA GLY A 196 -3.25 -6.70 -12.89
C GLY A 196 -4.62 -6.81 -12.24
N VAL A 197 -4.72 -7.55 -11.13
CA VAL A 197 -5.94 -7.68 -10.33
C VAL A 197 -6.39 -6.33 -9.78
N GLY A 198 -5.47 -5.53 -9.24
CA GLY A 198 -5.73 -4.18 -8.73
C GLY A 198 -6.28 -3.25 -9.80
N ARG A 199 -5.79 -3.36 -11.06
CA ARG A 199 -6.35 -2.63 -12.19
C ARG A 199 -7.80 -3.05 -12.48
N ILE A 200 -8.09 -4.34 -12.51
CA ILE A 200 -9.46 -4.85 -12.70
C ILE A 200 -10.38 -4.36 -11.57
N LEU A 201 -9.97 -4.53 -10.32
CA LEU A 201 -10.72 -4.08 -9.15
C LEU A 201 -10.95 -2.57 -9.17
N SER A 202 -9.95 -1.77 -9.56
CA SER A 202 -10.07 -0.32 -9.68
C SER A 202 -11.15 0.10 -10.68
N THR A 203 -11.20 -0.56 -11.85
CA THR A 203 -12.22 -0.27 -12.87
C THR A 203 -13.62 -0.66 -12.39
N ARG A 204 -13.75 -1.83 -11.74
CA ARG A 204 -15.02 -2.29 -11.16
C ARG A 204 -15.49 -1.41 -10.01
N LEU A 205 -14.57 -0.89 -9.20
CA LEU A 205 -14.89 -0.03 -8.06
C LEU A 205 -15.36 1.35 -8.52
N VAL A 206 -14.69 1.95 -9.51
CA VAL A 206 -15.07 3.26 -10.07
C VAL A 206 -16.42 3.16 -10.79
N GLY A 207 -16.66 2.08 -11.53
CA GLY A 207 -17.92 1.86 -12.24
C GLY A 207 -19.13 1.62 -11.32
N ARG A 208 -18.92 1.46 -10.00
CA ARG A 208 -20.04 1.33 -9.05
C ARG A 208 -20.47 2.69 -8.52
N GLY A 209 -21.80 2.87 -8.45
CA GLY A 209 -22.44 4.01 -7.81
C GLY A 209 -22.05 4.14 -6.33
N GLN A 210 -22.12 5.36 -5.82
CA GLN A 210 -21.88 5.66 -4.41
C GLN A 210 -23.21 6.08 -3.78
N PRO A 211 -23.73 5.33 -2.79
CA PRO A 211 -24.86 5.79 -2.01
C PRO A 211 -24.44 6.98 -1.14
N ALA A 212 -24.98 8.17 -1.43
CA ALA A 212 -24.81 9.39 -0.64
C ALA A 212 -26.14 10.14 -0.49
N GLY A 213 -26.44 10.58 0.73
CA GLY A 213 -27.64 11.36 1.07
C GLY A 213 -27.49 12.88 0.91
N ASN A 214 -26.24 13.37 0.92
CA ASN A 214 -25.90 14.77 0.76
C ASN A 214 -24.52 14.93 0.10
N ASP A 215 -24.16 16.16 -0.28
CA ASP A 215 -22.87 16.46 -0.95
C ASP A 215 -21.66 16.14 -0.07
N MET A 216 -21.75 16.33 1.25
CA MET A 216 -20.66 16.05 2.18
C MET A 216 -20.39 14.54 2.31
N GLU A 217 -21.42 13.71 2.37
CA GLU A 217 -21.33 12.25 2.34
C GLU A 217 -20.74 11.75 1.02
N LEU A 218 -21.10 12.41 -0.09
CA LEU A 218 -20.53 12.11 -1.41
C LEU A 218 -19.03 12.47 -1.44
N ALA A 219 -18.64 13.63 -0.89
CA ALA A 219 -17.25 14.05 -0.79
C ALA A 219 -16.41 13.08 0.03
N TRP A 220 -16.93 12.64 1.18
CA TRP A 220 -16.30 11.61 2.01
C TRP A 220 -16.22 10.26 1.30
N SER A 221 -17.25 9.86 0.55
CA SER A 221 -17.23 8.63 -0.25
C SER A 221 -16.13 8.65 -1.31
N ASP A 222 -15.94 9.79 -1.98
CA ASP A 222 -14.87 9.99 -2.96
C ASP A 222 -13.47 9.98 -2.31
N ALA A 223 -13.33 10.60 -1.14
CA ALA A 223 -12.10 10.56 -0.36
C ALA A 223 -11.71 9.12 -0.01
N LEU A 224 -12.66 8.38 0.54
CA LEU A 224 -12.47 6.99 0.97
C LEU A 224 -12.11 6.08 -0.22
N ARG A 225 -12.82 6.23 -1.35
CA ARG A 225 -12.55 5.53 -2.60
C ARG A 225 -11.15 5.84 -3.15
N SER A 226 -10.74 7.11 -3.12
CA SER A 226 -9.40 7.52 -3.56
C SER A 226 -8.29 6.81 -2.79
N TRP A 227 -8.46 6.62 -1.48
CA TRP A 227 -7.49 5.89 -0.64
C TRP A 227 -7.42 4.41 -0.99
N THR A 228 -8.57 3.75 -1.24
CA THR A 228 -8.58 2.35 -1.68
C THR A 228 -7.89 2.20 -3.03
N LEU A 229 -8.20 3.08 -3.98
CA LEU A 229 -7.58 3.07 -5.30
C LEU A 229 -6.06 3.28 -5.22
N ARG A 230 -5.61 4.17 -4.33
CA ARG A 230 -4.18 4.40 -4.11
C ARG A 230 -3.50 3.17 -3.52
N ALA A 231 -4.10 2.52 -2.51
CA ALA A 231 -3.58 1.28 -1.93
C ALA A 231 -3.45 0.16 -2.98
N LEU A 232 -4.45 0.01 -3.86
CA LEU A 232 -4.41 -0.98 -4.95
C LEU A 232 -3.29 -0.75 -5.98
N VAL A 233 -2.73 0.46 -6.06
CA VAL A 233 -1.65 0.79 -7.01
C VAL A 233 -0.28 0.83 -6.31
N GLN A 234 -0.21 1.41 -5.12
CA GLN A 234 1.03 1.57 -4.38
C GLN A 234 1.54 0.25 -3.80
N THR A 235 0.66 -0.64 -3.32
CA THR A 235 1.10 -1.90 -2.72
C THR A 235 1.81 -2.83 -3.72
N PRO A 236 1.28 -3.07 -4.93
CA PRO A 236 2.02 -3.82 -5.94
C PRO A 236 3.33 -3.12 -6.36
N ALA A 237 3.33 -1.79 -6.47
CA ALA A 237 4.53 -1.03 -6.78
C ALA A 237 5.62 -1.26 -5.71
N LEU A 238 5.26 -1.19 -4.43
CA LEU A 238 6.17 -1.49 -3.32
C LEU A 238 6.70 -2.92 -3.41
N GLY A 239 5.85 -3.90 -3.70
CA GLY A 239 6.27 -5.29 -3.89
C GLY A 239 7.29 -5.46 -5.02
N ALA A 240 7.10 -4.75 -6.13
CA ALA A 240 8.05 -4.73 -7.23
C ALA A 240 9.40 -4.10 -6.84
N LEU A 241 9.41 -3.06 -6.02
CA LEU A 241 10.67 -2.49 -5.51
C LEU A 241 11.34 -3.44 -4.51
N CYS A 242 10.57 -4.08 -3.62
CA CYS A 242 11.07 -5.10 -2.70
C CYS A 242 11.71 -6.28 -3.43
N SER A 243 11.19 -6.67 -4.61
CA SER A 243 11.80 -7.75 -5.42
C SER A 243 13.25 -7.46 -5.81
N VAL A 244 13.55 -6.20 -6.16
CA VAL A 244 14.90 -5.76 -6.50
C VAL A 244 15.78 -5.77 -5.25
N VAL A 245 15.26 -5.27 -4.12
CA VAL A 245 15.98 -5.28 -2.84
C VAL A 245 16.41 -6.69 -2.47
N VAL A 246 15.50 -7.67 -2.61
CA VAL A 246 15.80 -9.09 -2.35
C VAL A 246 16.95 -9.54 -3.23
N VAL A 247 16.81 -9.47 -4.56
CA VAL A 247 17.83 -9.98 -5.49
C VAL A 247 19.18 -9.31 -5.28
N LEU A 248 19.22 -7.99 -5.10
CA LEU A 248 20.47 -7.27 -4.90
C LEU A 248 21.14 -7.67 -3.58
N THR A 249 20.37 -7.87 -2.52
CA THR A 249 20.92 -8.31 -1.23
C THR A 249 21.45 -9.74 -1.33
N SER A 250 20.70 -10.66 -1.97
CA SER A 250 21.12 -12.04 -2.19
C SER A 250 22.40 -12.13 -3.01
N VAL A 251 22.52 -11.32 -4.07
CA VAL A 251 23.77 -11.27 -4.85
C VAL A 251 24.90 -10.66 -4.02
N SER A 252 24.65 -9.58 -3.29
CA SER A 252 25.67 -8.93 -2.46
C SER A 252 26.24 -9.85 -1.37
N SER A 253 25.44 -10.77 -0.83
CA SER A 253 25.89 -11.74 0.19
C SER A 253 26.67 -12.91 -0.41
N ALA A 254 26.45 -13.22 -1.69
CA ALA A 254 27.09 -14.33 -2.39
C ALA A 254 28.42 -13.94 -3.08
N VAL A 255 28.67 -12.65 -3.28
CA VAL A 255 29.89 -12.18 -3.95
C VAL A 255 31.13 -12.42 -3.09
N THR A 256 32.14 -13.07 -3.67
CA THR A 256 33.44 -13.25 -3.01
C THR A 256 34.28 -11.97 -3.16
N PRO A 257 34.77 -11.33 -2.08
CA PRO A 257 35.50 -10.06 -2.14
C PRO A 257 36.98 -10.23 -2.58
N SER A 258 37.30 -11.29 -3.32
CA SER A 258 38.67 -11.60 -3.77
C SER A 258 39.13 -10.73 -4.95
N SER A 259 38.20 -10.10 -5.68
CA SER A 259 38.48 -9.22 -6.81
C SER A 259 37.97 -7.78 -6.58
N GLY A 260 38.61 -6.79 -7.21
CA GLY A 260 38.15 -5.40 -7.18
C GLY A 260 36.73 -5.23 -7.76
N THR A 261 36.39 -6.06 -8.76
CA THR A 261 35.05 -6.16 -9.34
C THR A 261 34.02 -6.64 -8.30
N GLY A 262 34.35 -7.67 -7.52
CA GLY A 262 33.47 -8.18 -6.45
C GLY A 262 33.19 -7.14 -5.36
N ILE A 263 34.21 -6.39 -4.93
CA ILE A 263 34.04 -5.30 -3.96
C ILE A 263 33.11 -4.22 -4.51
N ALA A 264 33.27 -3.81 -5.77
CA ALA A 264 32.41 -2.82 -6.40
C ALA A 264 30.95 -3.28 -6.50
N ILE A 265 30.71 -4.55 -6.86
CA ILE A 265 29.37 -5.14 -6.92
C ILE A 265 28.71 -5.15 -5.54
N SER A 266 29.43 -5.63 -4.51
CA SER A 266 28.92 -5.73 -3.14
C SER A 266 28.54 -4.35 -2.57
N VAL A 267 29.39 -3.33 -2.78
CA VAL A 267 29.11 -1.95 -2.33
C VAL A 267 27.92 -1.36 -3.08
N ALA A 268 27.88 -1.48 -4.41
CA ALA A 268 26.77 -0.97 -5.20
C ALA A 268 25.43 -1.62 -4.80
N PHE A 269 25.44 -2.93 -4.60
CA PHE A 269 24.24 -3.70 -4.28
C PHE A 269 23.82 -3.60 -2.82
N SER A 270 24.67 -3.08 -1.94
CA SER A 270 24.30 -2.70 -0.57
C SER A 270 23.68 -1.30 -0.48
N ILE A 271 24.11 -0.35 -1.32
CA ILE A 271 23.61 1.04 -1.32
C ILE A 271 22.23 1.14 -2.00
N VAL A 272 22.03 0.44 -3.11
CA VAL A 272 20.77 0.51 -3.88
C VAL A 272 19.54 0.12 -3.05
N PRO A 273 19.55 -0.95 -2.22
CA PRO A 273 18.46 -1.27 -1.30
C PRO A 273 18.10 -0.16 -0.32
N LEU A 274 19.08 0.56 0.23
CA LEU A 274 18.84 1.68 1.13
C LEU A 274 18.12 2.83 0.41
N VAL A 275 18.57 3.14 -0.80
CA VAL A 275 17.90 4.15 -1.66
C VAL A 275 16.48 3.71 -1.98
N MET A 276 16.27 2.45 -2.38
CA MET A 276 14.95 1.92 -2.72
C MET A 276 14.01 1.86 -1.52
N GLY A 277 14.52 1.53 -0.34
CA GLY A 277 13.78 1.61 0.93
C GLY A 277 13.36 3.04 1.24
N SER A 278 14.25 4.02 1.05
CA SER A 278 13.93 5.44 1.23
C SER A 278 12.87 5.94 0.24
N VAL A 279 12.90 5.46 -1.01
CA VAL A 279 11.86 5.74 -2.02
C VAL A 279 10.53 5.11 -1.61
N GLY A 280 10.52 3.88 -1.10
CA GLY A 280 9.32 3.23 -0.57
C GLY A 280 8.68 4.03 0.57
N VAL A 281 9.49 4.50 1.53
CA VAL A 281 9.03 5.38 2.61
C VAL A 281 8.51 6.71 2.07
N ALA A 282 9.21 7.30 1.08
CA ALA A 282 8.78 8.53 0.44
C ALA A 282 7.41 8.37 -0.23
N LEU A 283 7.19 7.28 -0.98
CA LEU A 283 5.92 6.96 -1.63
C LEU A 283 4.76 6.84 -0.62
N LEU A 284 5.02 6.21 0.53
CA LEU A 284 4.03 6.12 1.63
C LEU A 284 3.77 7.49 2.28
N SER A 285 4.76 8.37 2.31
CA SER A 285 4.68 9.70 2.97
C SER A 285 4.06 10.80 2.09
N MET A 286 4.03 10.63 0.76
CA MET A 286 3.57 11.64 -0.22
C MET A 286 2.12 12.09 -0.03
N GLY A 287 1.30 11.34 0.70
CA GLY A 287 -0.10 11.69 0.98
C GLY A 287 -0.32 12.94 1.84
N SER A 288 0.73 13.52 2.43
CA SER A 288 0.58 14.45 3.57
C SER A 288 0.69 15.94 3.26
N ARG A 289 1.12 16.36 2.05
CA ARG A 289 1.62 17.74 1.83
C ARG A 289 0.83 18.60 0.83
N ARG A 290 -0.21 18.08 0.17
CA ARG A 290 -0.99 18.83 -0.84
C ARG A 290 -2.48 18.51 -0.71
N PRO A 291 -3.39 19.44 -1.10
CA PRO A 291 -4.80 19.12 -1.20
C PRO A 291 -4.95 17.87 -2.07
N PRO A 292 -5.65 16.82 -1.59
CA PRO A 292 -5.82 15.58 -2.30
C PRO A 292 -6.27 15.82 -3.75
N HIS A 293 -5.65 15.09 -4.70
CA HIS A 293 -5.95 15.23 -6.14
C HIS A 293 -7.45 15.09 -6.43
N TYR A 294 -8.14 14.18 -5.72
CA TYR A 294 -9.57 13.99 -5.87
C TYR A 294 -10.37 15.28 -5.56
N LEU A 295 -9.97 16.07 -4.56
CA LEU A 295 -10.63 17.36 -4.28
C LEU A 295 -10.43 18.32 -5.43
N THR A 296 -9.22 18.43 -5.96
CA THR A 296 -8.95 19.38 -7.06
C THR A 296 -9.71 19.06 -8.35
N ARG A 297 -10.08 17.79 -8.57
CA ARG A 297 -10.80 17.35 -9.77
C ARG A 297 -12.31 17.26 -9.57
N LEU A 298 -12.75 16.77 -8.42
CA LEU A 298 -14.15 16.46 -8.15
C LEU A 298 -14.86 17.50 -7.28
N TRP A 299 -14.10 18.32 -6.53
CA TRP A 299 -14.61 19.35 -5.60
C TRP A 299 -13.75 20.62 -5.67
N PRO A 300 -13.67 21.28 -6.83
CA PRO A 300 -12.76 22.41 -7.04
C PRO A 300 -13.00 23.56 -6.05
N ASP A 301 -14.24 23.80 -5.65
CA ASP A 301 -14.62 24.85 -4.70
C ASP A 301 -14.05 24.58 -3.30
N VAL A 302 -14.22 23.34 -2.79
CA VAL A 302 -13.65 22.89 -1.52
C VAL A 302 -12.12 22.95 -1.56
N ALA A 303 -11.51 22.56 -2.68
CA ALA A 303 -10.06 22.66 -2.86
C ALA A 303 -9.58 24.12 -2.84
N ALA A 304 -10.35 25.06 -3.41
CA ALA A 304 -10.03 26.47 -3.38
C ALA A 304 -10.17 27.08 -1.98
N GLU A 305 -11.15 26.64 -1.19
CA GLU A 305 -11.29 27.03 0.23
C GLU A 305 -10.13 26.54 1.09
N LEU A 306 -9.73 25.26 0.94
CA LEU A 306 -8.57 24.72 1.64
C LEU A 306 -7.28 25.47 1.31
N ARG A 307 -7.07 25.86 0.05
CA ARG A 307 -5.91 26.67 -0.37
C ARG A 307 -5.95 28.07 0.24
N ARG A 308 -7.14 28.69 0.29
CA ARG A 308 -7.32 30.00 0.94
C ARG A 308 -7.03 29.92 2.44
N GLY A 309 -7.50 28.88 3.13
CA GLY A 309 -7.23 28.67 4.56
C GLY A 309 -5.80 28.22 4.90
N THR A 310 -5.01 27.75 3.93
CA THR A 310 -3.58 27.45 4.12
C THR A 310 -2.65 28.64 3.80
N HIS A 311 -3.17 29.72 3.19
CA HIS A 311 -2.43 30.96 2.93
C HIS A 311 -3.00 32.16 3.71
N GLY A 312 -4.17 32.03 4.32
CA GLY A 312 -4.79 33.00 5.22
C GLY A 312 -4.84 32.47 6.64
N VAL A 313 -4.39 33.31 7.57
CA VAL A 313 -4.59 33.19 9.03
C VAL A 313 -5.96 32.59 9.34
N ALA A 314 -5.99 31.63 10.26
CA ALA A 314 -7.21 31.05 10.81
C ALA A 314 -8.24 32.16 11.09
N ALA A 315 -9.34 32.17 10.34
CA ALA A 315 -10.49 32.95 10.74
C ALA A 315 -11.05 32.29 12.01
N PRO A 316 -11.10 32.99 13.15
CA PRO A 316 -11.94 32.54 14.24
C PRO A 316 -13.37 32.60 13.72
N VAL A 317 -14.08 31.48 13.81
CA VAL A 317 -15.54 31.51 13.78
C VAL A 317 -15.94 32.24 15.07
N GLU A 318 -16.13 33.56 14.97
CA GLU A 318 -16.87 34.31 15.97
C GLU A 318 -18.25 33.66 16.08
N SER A 319 -18.46 32.92 17.17
CA SER A 319 -19.78 32.53 17.63
C SER A 319 -20.49 33.79 18.16
N GLY A 320 -20.87 34.67 17.24
CA GLY A 320 -21.87 35.69 17.52
C GLY A 320 -23.24 35.04 17.51
N ARG A 321 -23.77 34.75 18.71
CA ARG A 321 -25.22 34.76 18.91
C ARG A 321 -25.56 35.67 20.08
N PRO A 322 -26.66 36.43 19.95
CA PRO A 322 -27.09 37.46 20.88
C PRO A 322 -27.45 36.92 22.27
#